data_AF-A0A645AKD7-F1
#
_entry.id   AF-A0A645AKD7-F1
#
_cell.length_a   1.000
_cell.length_b   1.000
_cell.length_c   1.000
_cell.angle_alpha   90.00
_cell.angle_beta   90.00
_cell.angle_gamma   90.00
#
_symmetry.space_group_name_H-M   'P 1'
#
loop_
_entity.id
_entity.type
_entity.pdbx_description
1 polymer ?
#
loop_
_entity_poly.entity_id
_entity_poly.type
_entity_poly.pdbx_seq_one_letter_code
_entity_poly.pdbx_strand_id
1 'polypeptide(L)'
;MYSRRLVKDHKAGKDIGPIIEKMNELIKEYAEKSSPFYCEKDGFVDKIVDMNMLRPYIKAFASAYYQNPKAVCPFHQMLAPRTMRDYETFTKK
;
A
#
# COMPACT_ATOMS: atom_id res chain seq x y z
N MET A 1 -10.70 -15.68 -11.41
CA MET A 1 -11.41 -15.78 -12.71
C MET A 1 -11.25 -17.16 -13.36
N TYR A 2 -10.04 -17.71 -13.45
CA TYR A 2 -9.78 -18.98 -14.15
C TYR A 2 -10.13 -20.27 -13.37
N SER A 3 -10.06 -20.29 -12.03
CA SER A 3 -10.31 -21.51 -11.24
C SER A 3 -11.71 -22.11 -11.44
N ARG A 4 -12.75 -21.26 -11.49
CA ARG A 4 -14.14 -21.70 -11.74
C ARG A 4 -14.31 -22.29 -13.14
N ARG A 5 -13.57 -21.79 -14.13
CA ARG A 5 -13.62 -22.27 -15.50
C ARG A 5 -12.84 -23.57 -15.67
N LEU A 6 -11.68 -23.68 -15.03
CA LEU A 6 -10.89 -24.91 -14.95
C LEU A 6 -11.71 -26.08 -14.38
N VAL A 7 -12.42 -25.89 -13.27
CA VAL A 7 -13.28 -26.93 -12.68
C VAL A 7 -14.42 -27.34 -13.63
N LYS A 8 -15.03 -26.38 -14.33
CA LYS A 8 -16.11 -26.67 -15.28
C LYS A 8 -15.62 -27.42 -16.52
N ASP A 9 -14.51 -26.98 -17.10
CA ASP A 9 -13.95 -27.58 -18.32
C ASP A 9 -13.34 -28.96 -18.02
N HIS A 10 -12.74 -29.16 -16.84
CA HIS A 10 -12.32 -30.47 -16.36
C HIS A 10 -13.51 -31.42 -16.20
N LYS A 11 -14.61 -30.98 -15.55
CA LYS A 11 -15.85 -31.78 -15.44
C LYS A 11 -16.49 -32.09 -16.78
N ALA A 12 -16.31 -31.22 -17.78
CA ALA A 12 -16.81 -31.43 -19.14
C ALA A 12 -15.86 -32.27 -20.02
N GLY A 13 -14.75 -32.80 -19.48
CA GLY A 13 -13.78 -33.62 -20.20
C GLY A 13 -12.99 -32.88 -21.28
N LYS A 14 -12.96 -31.54 -21.24
CA LYS A 14 -12.20 -30.72 -22.18
C LYS A 14 -10.73 -30.63 -21.78
N ASP A 15 -9.87 -30.34 -22.74
CA ASP A 15 -8.47 -30.03 -22.47
C ASP A 15 -8.35 -28.78 -21.59
N ILE A 16 -7.65 -28.93 -20.46
CA ILE A 16 -7.42 -27.89 -19.46
C ILE A 16 -6.06 -27.20 -19.60
N GLY A 17 -5.16 -27.72 -20.45
CA GLY A 17 -3.84 -27.15 -20.73
C GLY A 17 -3.89 -25.64 -21.04
N PRO A 18 -4.74 -25.18 -21.96
CA PRO A 18 -4.82 -23.76 -22.32
C PRO A 18 -5.25 -22.84 -21.17
N ILE A 19 -6.03 -23.36 -20.21
CA ILE A 19 -6.44 -22.57 -19.03
C ILE A 19 -5.30 -22.49 -18.03
N ILE A 20 -4.55 -23.57 -17.86
CA ILE A 20 -3.36 -23.60 -16.98
C ILE A 20 -2.29 -22.64 -17.52
N GLU A 21 -2.08 -22.58 -18.84
CA GLU A 21 -1.18 -21.61 -19.47
C GLU A 21 -1.58 -20.17 -19.14
N LYS A 22 -2.86 -19.82 -19.32
CA LYS A 22 -3.36 -18.48 -18.94
C LYS A 22 -3.23 -18.18 -17.45
N MET A 23 -3.34 -19.20 -16.59
CA MET A 23 -3.10 -19.03 -15.15
C MET A 23 -1.62 -18.75 -14.87
N ASN A 24 -0.71 -19.43 -15.55
CA ASN A 24 0.73 -19.19 -15.43
C ASN A 24 1.15 -17.82 -15.98
N GLU A 25 0.57 -17.40 -17.11
CA GLU A 25 0.76 -16.06 -17.66
C GLU A 25 0.30 -14.98 -16.67
N LEU A 26 -0.86 -15.16 -16.06
CA LEU A 26 -1.36 -14.23 -15.04
C LEU A 26 -0.40 -14.15 -13.84
N ILE A 27 0.10 -15.28 -13.35
CA ILE A 27 1.06 -15.29 -12.23
C ILE A 27 2.31 -14.50 -12.60
N LYS A 28 2.85 -14.72 -13.79
CA LYS A 28 4.02 -13.99 -14.29
C LYS A 28 3.76 -12.49 -14.42
N GLU A 29 2.62 -12.13 -14.99
CA GLU A 29 2.21 -10.74 -15.14
C GLU A 29 2.09 -10.02 -13.79
N TYR A 30 1.53 -10.67 -12.77
CA TYR A 30 1.46 -10.11 -11.42
C TYR A 30 2.86 -9.85 -10.87
N ALA A 31 3.77 -10.83 -10.96
CA ALA A 31 5.14 -10.68 -10.45
C ALA A 31 5.89 -9.51 -11.14
N GLU A 32 5.70 -9.34 -12.44
CA GLU A 32 6.35 -8.28 -13.21
C GLU A 32 5.73 -6.90 -12.92
N LYS A 33 4.40 -6.81 -12.93
CA LYS A 33 3.66 -5.54 -12.80
C LYS A 33 3.48 -5.06 -11.36
N SER A 34 3.72 -5.90 -10.37
CA SER A 34 3.76 -5.49 -8.95
C SER A 34 5.18 -5.26 -8.44
N SER A 35 6.20 -5.37 -9.31
CA SER A 35 7.57 -5.12 -8.90
C SER A 35 7.79 -3.65 -8.51
N PRO A 36 8.70 -3.34 -7.57
CA PRO A 36 8.95 -1.96 -7.16
C PRO A 36 9.30 -1.04 -8.33
N PHE A 37 10.10 -1.53 -9.28
CA PHE A 37 10.48 -0.79 -10.48
C PHE A 37 9.27 -0.47 -11.37
N TYR A 38 8.37 -1.43 -11.56
CA TYR A 38 7.15 -1.19 -12.33
C TYR A 38 6.25 -0.17 -11.61
N CYS A 39 6.06 -0.31 -10.29
CA CYS A 39 5.24 0.60 -9.50
C CYS A 39 5.71 2.06 -9.56
N GLU A 40 7.03 2.30 -9.58
CA GLU A 40 7.57 3.66 -9.79
C GLU A 40 7.36 4.14 -11.22
N LYS A 41 7.64 3.29 -12.21
CA LYS A 41 7.50 3.63 -13.63
C LYS A 41 6.07 4.00 -14.01
N ASP A 42 5.09 3.27 -13.48
CA ASP A 42 3.66 3.46 -13.77
C ASP A 42 3.00 4.53 -12.87
N GLY A 43 3.75 5.06 -11.89
CA GLY A 43 3.29 6.14 -11.01
C GLY A 43 2.36 5.68 -9.88
N PHE A 44 2.36 4.39 -9.53
CA PHE A 44 1.67 3.91 -8.32
C PHE A 44 2.37 4.37 -7.04
N VAL A 45 3.67 4.62 -7.13
CA VAL A 45 4.47 5.31 -6.11
C VAL A 45 5.34 6.35 -6.81
N ASP A 46 5.51 7.53 -6.20
CA ASP A 46 6.30 8.61 -6.82
C ASP A 46 7.79 8.23 -6.94
N LYS A 47 8.31 7.45 -5.99
CA LYS A 47 9.71 7.05 -5.95
C LYS A 47 9.95 5.81 -5.08
N ILE A 48 10.73 4.85 -5.58
CA ILE A 48 11.40 3.84 -4.76
C ILE A 48 12.73 4.40 -4.28
N VAL A 49 13.00 4.23 -2.99
CA VAL A 49 14.19 4.77 -2.32
C VAL A 49 14.97 3.66 -1.67
N ASP A 50 16.29 3.85 -1.58
CA ASP A 50 17.14 3.00 -0.77
C ASP A 50 16.71 3.06 0.70
N MET A 51 16.89 1.96 1.44
CA MET A 51 16.45 1.86 2.83
C MET A 51 17.08 2.93 3.74
N ASN A 52 18.33 3.32 3.48
CA ASN A 52 19.03 4.39 4.20
C ASN A 52 18.50 5.79 3.84
N MET A 53 17.77 5.94 2.74
CA MET A 53 17.19 7.21 2.28
C MET A 53 15.79 7.47 2.84
N LEU A 54 15.12 6.48 3.44
CA LEU A 54 13.78 6.66 3.99
C LEU A 54 13.68 7.81 5.00
N ARG A 55 14.60 7.87 5.98
CA ARG A 55 14.62 8.95 6.98
C ARG A 55 14.90 10.34 6.37
N PRO A 56 15.89 10.51 5.47
CA PRO A 56 16.06 11.75 4.72
C PRO A 56 14.78 12.26 4.05
N TYR A 57 14.02 11.40 3.35
CA TYR A 57 12.75 11.82 2.73
C TYR A 57 11.70 12.23 3.75
N ILE A 58 11.55 11.51 4.86
CA ILE A 58 10.63 11.89 5.95
C ILE A 58 11.01 13.26 6.53
N LYS A 59 12.30 13.52 6.74
CA LYS A 59 12.79 14.82 7.22
C LYS A 59 12.48 15.93 6.22
N ALA A 60 12.76 15.70 4.93
CA ALA A 60 12.48 16.68 3.88
C ALA A 60 10.98 17.01 3.82
N PHE A 61 10.11 16.00 3.86
CA PHE A 61 8.66 16.18 3.89
C PHE A 61 8.20 16.99 5.11
N ALA A 62 8.60 16.58 6.32
CA ALA A 62 8.17 17.25 7.55
C ALA A 62 8.65 18.70 7.60
N SER A 63 9.92 18.96 7.23
CA SER A 63 10.47 20.31 7.16
C SER A 63 9.73 21.17 6.15
N ALA A 64 9.47 20.65 4.94
CA ALA A 64 8.74 21.38 3.90
C ALA A 64 7.30 21.70 4.34
N TYR A 65 6.61 20.74 4.97
CA TYR A 65 5.25 20.93 5.47
C TYR A 65 5.15 22.03 6.52
N TYR A 66 6.13 22.10 7.44
CA TYR A 66 6.15 23.10 8.52
C TYR A 66 6.88 24.41 8.15
N GLN A 67 7.48 24.52 6.96
CA GLN A 67 8.24 25.71 6.57
C GLN A 67 7.36 26.96 6.41
N ASN A 68 6.15 26.83 5.87
CA ASN A 68 5.19 27.92 5.73
C ASN A 68 3.74 27.38 5.73
N PRO A 69 3.21 26.94 6.89
CA PRO A 69 1.92 26.30 6.97
C PRO A 69 0.78 27.30 6.76
N LYS A 70 -0.26 26.89 6.01
CA LYS A 70 -1.45 27.73 5.77
C LYS A 70 -2.37 27.87 6.99
N ALA A 71 -2.21 27.02 8.00
CA ALA A 71 -3.00 27.01 9.23
C ALA A 71 -2.16 26.46 10.39
N VAL A 72 -2.45 26.91 11.60
CA VAL A 72 -1.72 26.52 12.82
C VAL A 72 -2.69 26.21 13.95
N CYS A 73 -2.40 25.16 14.73
CA CYS A 73 -3.00 24.91 16.03
C CYS A 73 -1.92 25.14 17.10
N PRO A 74 -2.06 26.12 18.00
CA PRO A 74 -1.15 26.28 19.12
C PRO A 74 -1.07 24.99 19.95
N PHE A 75 0.13 24.60 20.40
CA PHE A 75 0.33 23.31 21.09
C PHE A 75 -0.59 23.11 22.30
N HIS A 76 -0.86 24.16 23.07
CA HIS A 76 -1.76 24.11 24.23
C HIS A 76 -3.24 23.94 23.84
N GLN A 77 -3.60 24.05 22.58
CA GLN A 77 -4.95 23.83 22.05
C GLN A 77 -5.09 22.49 21.32
N MET A 78 -4.00 21.71 21.19
CA MET A 78 -4.06 20.39 20.56
C MET A 78 -4.90 19.42 21.41
N LEU A 79 -5.85 18.73 20.77
CA LEU A 79 -6.68 17.70 21.42
C LEU A 79 -6.01 16.33 21.44
N ALA A 80 -5.22 15.98 20.42
CA ALA A 80 -4.64 14.64 20.30
C ALA A 80 -3.83 14.21 21.53
N PRO A 81 -2.91 15.02 22.10
CA PRO A 81 -2.21 14.64 23.34
C PRO A 81 -3.13 14.47 24.55
N ARG A 82 -4.26 15.21 24.58
CA ARG A 82 -5.23 15.18 25.68
C ARG A 82 -6.09 13.93 25.61
N THR A 83 -6.66 13.63 24.43
CA THR A 83 -7.51 12.44 24.24
C THR A 83 -6.72 11.14 24.39
N MET A 84 -5.44 11.12 23.99
CA MET A 84 -4.56 9.99 24.26
C MET A 84 -4.40 9.76 25.77
N ARG A 85 -4.12 10.82 26.54
CA ARG A 85 -4.01 10.74 28.00
C ARG A 85 -5.33 10.34 28.67
N ASP A 86 -6.45 10.90 28.20
CA ASP A 86 -7.76 10.54 28.72
C ASP A 86 -8.02 9.05 28.51
N TYR A 87 -7.75 8.50 27.33
CA TYR A 87 -7.87 7.06 27.09
C TYR A 87 -6.97 6.21 28.00
N GLU A 88 -5.72 6.62 28.21
CA GLU A 88 -4.78 5.92 29.11
C GLU A 88 -5.25 5.89 30.57
N THR A 89 -5.95 6.93 31.01
CA THR A 89 -6.31 7.14 32.44
C THR A 89 -7.78 6.88 32.74
N PHE A 90 -8.62 6.80 31.71
CA PHE A 90 -10.06 6.65 31.86
C PHE A 90 -10.38 5.30 32.50
N THR A 91 -10.97 5.35 33.68
CA THR A 91 -11.57 4.19 34.34
C THR A 91 -13.07 4.38 34.31
N LYS A 92 -13.77 3.51 33.57
CA LYS A 92 -15.22 3.51 33.55
C LYS A 92 -15.71 3.03 34.91
N LYS A 93 -16.29 3.94 35.69
CA LYS A 93 -17.03 3.61 36.91
C LYS A 93 -18.41 3.06 36.56
#